data_AF-A0A0G3UMW4-F1
#
_entry.id   AF-A0A0G3UMW4-F1
#
_cell.length_a   1.000
_cell.length_b   1.000
_cell.length_c   1.000
_cell.angle_alpha   90.00
_cell.angle_beta   90.00
_cell.angle_gamma   90.00
#
_symmetry.space_group_name_H-M   'P 1'
#
loop_
_entity.id
_entity.type
_entity.pdbx_description
1 polymer ?
#
loop_
_entity_poly.entity_id
_entity_poly.type
_entity_poly.pdbx_seq_one_letter_code
_entity_poly.pdbx_strand_id
1 'polypeptide(L)'
;MPFEDELGNALRRAGDGFTTDGHALVEAGERRGRRLVARRRAAVVGGSVLTLAVVATGGAYTGGLFGGAGGSGGPGRVDVAAPPELSAGPTKAPARGGPSSRTGSGAVSGAQLVSVFKELLPGGKVTDTEASGTGAPQGPSVRGVYDDGEGAAQIGVTLMRTDPDGRTTAGALECPDANTTDYEDCATETLADGSKVMVFQGYEYPDRREPTKLWRATLVTRQGFQVEVMEWNAPAEKGAKVSRPAPPLGPAQLKAFAASPLWHPALGDLPAAPAEGPAPDPVGADARAVLESLVPKNGITVASKGGGGDYAYLVLDDGKGASLVQVNVQEQMGAALGGHMGGATTLPDGTKVLETKQPGEKGGKGVLWWSADTLRPDGRRVVVSAFNTGNQSKPATRKEPVLTMEQLRTIALDPKWFG
;
A
#
# COMPACT_ATOMS: atom_id res chain seq x y z
N MET A 1 36.15 26.94 -22.00
CA MET A 1 35.58 26.00 -21.02
C MET A 1 34.11 25.87 -21.37
N PRO A 2 33.54 24.66 -21.45
CA PRO A 2 32.11 24.49 -21.68
C PRO A 2 31.31 24.88 -20.43
N PHE A 3 30.07 25.33 -20.64
CA PHE A 3 29.18 25.79 -19.58
C PHE A 3 28.81 24.66 -18.59
N GLU A 4 28.75 23.41 -19.06
CA GLU A 4 28.45 22.25 -18.22
C GLU A 4 29.48 22.03 -17.09
N ASP A 5 30.77 22.27 -17.37
CA ASP A 5 31.83 22.16 -16.36
C ASP A 5 31.68 23.24 -15.27
N GLU A 6 31.35 24.47 -15.65
CA GLU A 6 31.16 25.56 -14.68
C GLU A 6 29.92 25.33 -13.81
N LEU A 7 28.81 24.88 -14.40
CA LEU A 7 27.60 24.52 -13.67
C LEU A 7 27.84 23.34 -12.72
N GLY A 8 28.49 22.27 -13.18
CA GLY A 8 28.84 21.12 -12.35
C GLY A 8 29.76 21.50 -11.18
N ASN A 9 30.73 22.39 -11.42
CA ASN A 9 31.63 22.88 -10.37
C ASN A 9 30.96 23.92 -9.44
N ALA A 10 29.94 24.65 -9.90
CA ALA A 10 29.13 25.52 -9.04
C ALA A 10 28.23 24.70 -8.09
N LEU A 11 27.53 23.69 -8.63
CA LEU A 11 26.67 22.79 -7.85
C LEU A 11 27.45 22.00 -6.80
N ARG A 12 28.65 21.50 -7.12
CA ARG A 12 29.50 20.77 -6.16
C ARG A 12 29.92 21.66 -4.99
N ARG A 13 30.44 22.86 -5.27
CA ARG A 13 30.79 23.86 -4.24
C ARG A 13 29.60 24.33 -3.40
N ALA A 14 28.39 24.36 -3.96
CA ALA A 14 27.16 24.62 -3.20
C ALA A 14 26.82 23.45 -2.26
N GLY A 15 26.96 22.20 -2.74
CA GLY A 15 26.79 20.99 -1.94
C GLY A 15 27.77 20.90 -0.76
N ASP A 16 29.06 21.15 -1.02
CA ASP A 16 30.15 21.13 -0.02
C ASP A 16 29.93 22.16 1.12
N GLY A 17 29.10 23.18 0.91
CA GLY A 17 28.72 24.16 1.93
C GLY A 17 27.66 23.69 2.94
N PHE A 18 26.99 22.55 2.72
CA PHE A 18 25.90 22.05 3.58
C PHE A 18 26.38 21.05 4.65
N THR A 19 27.16 21.53 5.63
CA THR A 19 27.48 20.73 6.83
C THR A 19 26.28 20.69 7.79
N THR A 20 25.71 19.52 8.04
CA THR A 20 24.67 19.33 9.06
C THR A 20 25.28 19.09 10.44
N ASP A 21 24.78 19.78 11.47
CA ASP A 21 25.17 19.50 12.85
C ASP A 21 24.51 18.20 13.33
N GLY A 22 25.27 17.11 13.25
CA GLY A 22 24.86 15.79 13.72
C GLY A 22 24.55 15.73 15.22
N HIS A 23 25.20 16.56 16.06
CA HIS A 23 24.91 16.61 17.49
C HIS A 23 23.57 17.30 17.75
N ALA A 24 23.28 18.42 17.10
CA ALA A 24 21.97 19.07 17.19
C ALA A 24 20.83 18.18 16.69
N LEU A 25 21.06 17.40 15.61
CA LEU A 25 20.09 16.43 15.10
C LEU A 25 19.83 15.27 16.09
N VAL A 26 20.90 14.70 16.67
CA VAL A 26 20.78 13.65 17.69
C VAL A 26 20.08 14.18 18.94
N GLU A 27 20.42 15.37 19.43
CA GLU A 27 19.78 15.95 20.62
C GLU A 27 18.30 16.29 20.37
N ALA A 28 17.95 16.83 19.20
CA ALA A 28 16.56 17.06 18.82
C ALA A 28 15.76 15.74 18.72
N GLY A 29 16.38 14.69 18.18
CA GLY A 29 15.81 13.34 18.12
C GLY A 29 15.58 12.73 19.51
N GLU A 30 16.55 12.86 20.40
CA GLU A 30 16.51 12.29 21.76
C GLU A 30 15.54 13.07 22.67
N ARG A 31 15.51 14.40 22.60
CA ARG A 31 14.45 15.25 23.20
C ARG A 31 13.05 14.86 22.70
N ARG A 32 12.88 14.59 21.40
CA ARG A 32 11.60 14.13 20.80
C ARG A 32 11.22 12.73 21.29
N GLY A 33 12.18 11.80 21.37
CA GLY A 33 11.99 10.45 21.89
C GLY A 33 11.53 10.44 23.35
N ARG A 34 12.23 11.17 24.22
CA ARG A 34 11.86 11.34 25.64
C ARG A 34 10.44 11.88 25.80
N ARG A 35 10.04 12.87 24.98
CA ARG A 35 8.68 13.45 24.99
C ARG A 35 7.59 12.48 24.51
N LEU A 36 7.90 11.57 23.59
CA LEU A 36 6.97 10.51 23.14
C LEU A 36 6.80 9.39 24.18
N VAL A 37 7.88 8.97 24.85
CA VAL A 37 7.83 7.98 25.95
C VAL A 37 7.04 8.53 27.14
N ALA A 38 7.25 9.80 27.50
CA ALA A 38 6.46 10.45 28.55
C ALA A 38 4.95 10.46 28.25
N ARG A 39 4.56 10.81 27.01
CA ARG A 39 3.15 10.75 26.57
C ARG A 39 2.56 9.33 26.62
N ARG A 40 3.33 8.32 26.18
CA ARG A 40 2.90 6.91 26.27
C ARG A 40 2.70 6.45 27.72
N ARG A 41 3.56 6.88 28.65
CA ARG A 41 3.43 6.52 30.08
C ARG A 41 2.25 7.24 30.76
N ALA A 42 1.98 8.49 30.41
CA ALA A 42 0.81 9.23 30.92
C ALA A 42 -0.53 8.57 30.54
N ALA A 43 -0.62 7.98 29.34
CA ALA A 43 -1.83 7.31 28.84
C ALA A 43 -2.22 6.02 29.61
N VAL A 44 -1.32 5.45 30.44
CA VAL A 44 -1.54 4.18 31.15
C VAL A 44 -2.19 4.37 32.53
N VAL A 45 -2.22 5.60 33.07
CA VAL A 45 -2.65 5.88 34.45
C VAL A 45 -4.11 6.39 34.52
N GLY A 46 -4.72 6.75 33.38
CA GLY A 46 -5.99 7.48 33.32
C GLY A 46 -7.28 6.65 33.19
N GLY A 47 -7.26 5.33 33.43
CA GLY A 47 -8.37 4.45 33.03
C GLY A 47 -8.58 3.18 33.85
N SER A 48 -8.66 3.28 35.19
CA SER A 48 -9.00 2.15 36.07
C SER A 48 -9.59 2.60 37.41
N VAL A 49 -10.92 2.74 37.49
CA VAL A 49 -11.67 3.04 38.71
C VAL A 49 -12.99 2.24 38.69
N LEU A 50 -13.25 1.47 39.76
CA LEU A 50 -14.38 0.54 39.95
C LEU A 50 -14.35 -0.70 39.00
N THR A 51 -14.59 -1.95 39.43
CA THR A 51 -14.89 -2.50 40.77
C THR A 51 -14.53 -4.00 40.82
N LEU A 52 -13.91 -4.46 41.90
CA LEU A 52 -14.27 -5.70 42.63
C LEU A 52 -13.35 -5.90 43.85
N ALA A 53 -13.90 -6.34 44.99
CA ALA A 53 -13.13 -6.64 46.20
C ALA A 53 -13.80 -7.75 47.03
N VAL A 54 -13.09 -8.88 47.21
CA VAL A 54 -13.36 -9.93 48.22
C VAL A 54 -11.99 -10.46 48.71
N VAL A 55 -11.88 -10.84 49.99
CA VAL A 55 -10.63 -11.04 50.76
C VAL A 55 -10.80 -12.28 51.64
N ALA A 56 -9.87 -13.23 51.79
CA ALA A 56 -8.56 -13.51 51.13
C ALA A 56 -8.50 -15.05 50.86
N THR A 57 -7.42 -15.85 50.85
CA THR A 57 -5.99 -15.87 51.29
C THR A 57 -5.21 -16.82 50.36
N GLY A 58 -3.90 -17.06 50.41
CA GLY A 58 -2.75 -16.57 51.20
C GLY A 58 -1.61 -17.60 51.12
N GLY A 59 -0.34 -17.18 51.08
CA GLY A 59 0.80 -18.09 50.94
C GLY A 59 1.98 -17.43 50.20
N ALA A 60 3.08 -17.18 50.91
CA ALA A 60 4.21 -16.43 50.37
C ALA A 60 5.34 -17.36 49.86
N TYR A 61 5.91 -17.03 48.70
CA TYR A 61 7.27 -17.39 48.30
C TYR A 61 7.89 -16.23 47.49
N THR A 62 9.22 -16.23 47.33
CA THR A 62 10.04 -15.03 47.13
C THR A 62 10.79 -14.99 45.79
N GLY A 63 10.96 -13.81 45.20
CA GLY A 63 11.98 -13.58 44.14
C GLY A 63 11.65 -12.46 43.15
N GLY A 64 12.69 -11.91 42.48
CA GLY A 64 12.67 -10.72 41.61
C GLY A 64 11.52 -10.65 40.59
N LEU A 65 10.96 -9.48 40.28
CA LEU A 65 11.63 -8.25 39.78
C LEU A 65 12.48 -8.50 38.53
N PHE A 66 12.14 -7.80 37.44
CA PHE A 66 12.58 -8.03 36.07
C PHE A 66 14.11 -7.90 35.85
N GLY A 67 14.71 -8.90 35.19
CA GLY A 67 16.09 -8.88 34.69
C GLY A 67 16.41 -10.12 33.83
N GLY A 68 17.25 -9.97 32.80
CA GLY A 68 17.49 -10.99 31.76
C GLY A 68 16.72 -10.64 30.47
N ALA A 69 17.28 -10.03 29.43
CA ALA A 69 18.58 -10.21 28.78
C ALA A 69 18.70 -11.60 28.13
N GLY A 70 18.27 -11.68 26.86
CA GLY A 70 18.39 -12.85 26.00
C GLY A 70 18.45 -12.39 24.55
N GLY A 71 19.66 -12.20 24.02
CA GLY A 71 19.89 -11.67 22.69
C GLY A 71 20.21 -12.74 21.66
N SER A 72 19.45 -12.78 20.57
CA SER A 72 19.90 -13.26 19.27
C SER A 72 19.36 -12.30 18.19
N GLY A 73 20.11 -11.97 17.14
CA GLY A 73 21.37 -12.56 16.68
C GLY A 73 21.19 -13.41 15.42
N GLY A 74 20.24 -13.05 14.55
CA GLY A 74 20.12 -13.55 13.18
C GLY A 74 20.47 -12.45 12.16
N PRO A 75 21.08 -12.77 11.02
CA PRO A 75 21.41 -11.80 9.98
C PRO A 75 20.15 -11.23 9.31
N GLY A 76 20.31 -10.08 8.66
CA GLY A 76 19.19 -9.25 8.19
C GLY A 76 18.25 -9.97 7.22
N ARG A 77 16.98 -10.06 7.61
CA ARG A 77 15.87 -10.09 6.64
C ARG A 77 15.58 -8.64 6.27
N VAL A 78 15.89 -8.27 5.03
CA VAL A 78 15.34 -7.07 4.39
C VAL A 78 14.19 -7.56 3.52
N ASP A 79 12.98 -7.09 3.80
CA ASP A 79 11.81 -7.52 3.05
C ASP A 79 11.97 -7.10 1.59
N VAL A 80 12.03 -8.08 0.68
CA VAL A 80 12.05 -7.78 -0.76
C VAL A 80 10.70 -7.18 -1.11
N ALA A 81 10.72 -6.00 -1.76
CA ALA A 81 9.53 -5.21 -2.02
C ALA A 81 8.38 -6.08 -2.56
N ALA A 82 7.28 -6.13 -1.79
CA ALA A 82 6.03 -6.64 -2.30
C ALA A 82 5.57 -5.77 -3.49
N PRO A 83 4.71 -6.29 -4.39
CA PRO A 83 3.90 -5.40 -5.22
C PRO A 83 3.23 -4.37 -4.29
N PRO A 84 3.12 -3.09 -4.71
CA PRO A 84 2.77 -1.99 -3.82
C PRO A 84 1.48 -2.31 -3.08
N GLU A 85 1.58 -2.51 -1.76
CA GLU A 85 0.39 -2.77 -0.97
C GLU A 85 -0.51 -1.55 -1.08
N LEU A 86 -1.76 -1.78 -1.51
CA LEU A 86 -2.87 -0.83 -1.33
C LEU A 86 -3.29 -0.76 0.16
N SER A 87 -2.33 -0.94 1.07
CA SER A 87 -2.35 -0.46 2.44
C SER A 87 -2.58 1.04 2.39
N ALA A 88 -3.77 1.47 2.81
CA ALA A 88 -4.03 2.84 3.23
C ALA A 88 -3.18 3.14 4.48
N GLY A 89 -1.89 3.38 4.25
CA GLY A 89 -0.91 3.74 5.26
C GLY A 89 -1.25 5.11 5.85
N PRO A 90 -1.11 5.31 7.17
CA PRO A 90 -1.63 6.50 7.83
C PRO A 90 -0.98 7.76 7.28
N THR A 91 -1.81 8.66 6.74
CA THR A 91 -1.43 9.98 6.22
C THR A 91 -1.00 10.92 7.35
N LYS A 92 0.18 10.65 7.92
CA LYS A 92 1.02 11.72 8.46
C LYS A 92 1.19 12.74 7.34
N ALA A 93 0.78 13.99 7.62
CA ALA A 93 0.87 15.09 6.66
C ALA A 93 2.26 15.11 5.99
N PRO A 94 2.34 15.22 4.64
CA PRO A 94 3.57 15.01 3.91
C PRO A 94 4.66 15.97 4.36
N ALA A 95 5.85 15.42 4.64
CA ALA A 95 7.04 16.24 4.78
C ALA A 95 7.34 16.87 3.41
N ARG A 96 7.36 18.21 3.37
CA ARG A 96 7.61 19.10 2.22
C ARG A 96 8.38 18.43 1.08
N GLY A 97 7.72 18.16 -0.05
CA GLY A 97 8.35 17.53 -1.23
C GLY A 97 7.40 17.16 -2.38
N GLY A 98 6.12 16.87 -2.10
CA GLY A 98 5.10 16.68 -3.14
C GLY A 98 4.59 18.00 -3.76
N PRO A 99 3.86 17.96 -4.89
CA PRO A 99 3.27 19.14 -5.51
C PRO A 99 2.37 19.90 -4.54
N SER A 100 2.27 21.21 -4.73
CA SER A 100 1.73 22.16 -3.75
C SER A 100 0.32 21.80 -3.25
N SER A 101 0.07 22.11 -1.98
CA SER A 101 -1.26 22.04 -1.37
C SER A 101 -2.23 22.96 -2.13
N ARG A 102 -3.05 22.38 -3.01
CA ARG A 102 -4.07 23.08 -3.80
C ARG A 102 -5.31 23.38 -2.93
N THR A 103 -5.11 24.25 -1.94
CA THR A 103 -6.20 24.83 -1.13
C THR A 103 -7.15 25.62 -2.02
N GLY A 104 -8.46 25.47 -1.81
CA GLY A 104 -9.48 26.36 -2.36
C GLY A 104 -9.50 27.72 -1.64
N SER A 105 -10.46 28.58 -2.00
CA SER A 105 -10.64 29.86 -1.32
C SER A 105 -11.14 29.72 0.12
N GLY A 106 -11.78 28.58 0.45
CA GLY A 106 -12.45 28.37 1.73
C GLY A 106 -13.96 28.57 1.67
N ALA A 107 -14.55 28.72 0.48
CA ALA A 107 -15.98 28.98 0.27
C ALA A 107 -16.89 27.86 0.83
N VAL A 108 -16.37 26.63 0.94
CA VAL A 108 -17.06 25.52 1.61
C VAL A 108 -16.27 25.07 2.85
N SER A 109 -16.84 25.32 4.02
CA SER A 109 -16.33 24.91 5.33
C SER A 109 -16.57 23.43 5.63
N GLY A 110 -15.84 22.88 6.60
CA GLY A 110 -16.06 21.51 7.09
C GLY A 110 -17.48 21.29 7.64
N ALA A 111 -18.11 22.32 8.22
CA ALA A 111 -19.49 22.23 8.71
C ALA A 111 -20.51 22.06 7.57
N GLN A 112 -20.30 22.71 6.42
CA GLN A 112 -21.12 22.51 5.22
C GLN A 112 -20.92 21.09 4.65
N LEU A 113 -19.69 20.57 4.63
CA LEU A 113 -19.43 19.18 4.23
C LEU A 113 -20.10 18.16 5.16
N VAL A 114 -20.13 18.40 6.48
CA VAL A 114 -20.89 17.56 7.44
C VAL A 114 -22.40 17.63 7.18
N SER A 115 -22.92 18.76 6.67
CA SER A 115 -24.32 18.85 6.24
C SER A 115 -24.59 17.96 5.02
N VAL A 116 -23.81 18.11 3.95
CA VAL A 116 -23.94 17.32 2.71
C VAL A 116 -23.76 15.82 3.00
N PHE A 117 -22.77 15.46 3.82
CA PHE A 117 -22.53 14.08 4.25
C PHE A 117 -23.75 13.46 4.96
N LYS A 118 -24.44 14.22 5.82
CA LYS A 118 -25.66 13.76 6.51
C LYS A 118 -26.88 13.73 5.60
N GLU A 119 -26.98 14.66 4.65
CA GLU A 119 -28.08 14.76 3.68
C GLU A 119 -28.09 13.58 2.69
N LEU A 120 -26.92 13.03 2.38
CA LEU A 120 -26.77 11.91 1.43
C LEU A 120 -26.86 10.51 2.07
N LEU A 121 -26.89 10.41 3.41
CA LEU A 121 -27.06 9.13 4.09
C LEU A 121 -28.56 8.74 4.16
N PRO A 122 -28.90 7.44 4.07
CA PRO A 122 -30.29 6.97 3.98
C PRO A 122 -31.00 6.96 5.35
N GLY A 123 -31.02 8.10 6.04
CA GLY A 123 -31.51 8.24 7.40
C GLY A 123 -30.41 8.01 8.45
N GLY A 124 -30.70 7.21 9.48
CA GLY A 124 -29.75 6.82 10.53
C GLY A 124 -29.27 7.98 11.43
N LYS A 125 -28.25 7.68 12.23
CA LYS A 125 -27.58 8.60 13.16
C LYS A 125 -26.11 8.74 12.75
N VAL A 126 -25.58 9.96 12.83
CA VAL A 126 -24.14 10.23 12.62
C VAL A 126 -23.53 10.85 13.88
N THR A 127 -22.48 10.24 14.42
CA THR A 127 -21.65 10.76 15.51
C THR A 127 -20.19 10.97 15.06
N ASP A 128 -19.36 11.51 15.96
CA ASP A 128 -17.90 11.54 15.83
C ASP A 128 -17.40 12.15 14.51
N THR A 129 -18.08 13.21 14.06
CA THR A 129 -17.82 13.85 12.78
C THR A 129 -16.58 14.71 12.80
N GLU A 130 -15.62 14.40 11.94
CA GLU A 130 -14.47 15.25 11.64
C GLU A 130 -14.54 15.69 10.18
N ALA A 131 -14.28 16.97 9.90
CA ALA A 131 -14.25 17.48 8.55
C ALA A 131 -13.29 18.66 8.41
N SER A 132 -12.67 18.77 7.24
CA SER A 132 -11.92 19.96 6.84
C SER A 132 -12.51 20.57 5.59
N GLY A 133 -12.58 21.90 5.56
CA GLY A 133 -13.10 22.64 4.41
C GLY A 133 -12.10 22.78 3.27
N THR A 134 -12.58 23.34 2.17
CA THR A 134 -11.84 23.66 0.94
C THR A 134 -10.54 24.45 1.16
N GLY A 135 -10.52 25.40 2.10
CA GLY A 135 -9.35 26.20 2.46
C GLY A 135 -8.34 25.50 3.39
N ALA A 136 -8.55 24.23 3.75
CA ALA A 136 -7.63 23.50 4.62
C ALA A 136 -6.43 22.94 3.83
N PRO A 137 -5.19 22.97 4.35
CA PRO A 137 -3.99 22.51 3.64
C PRO A 137 -4.02 21.05 3.15
N GLN A 138 -4.76 20.19 3.84
CA GLN A 138 -4.98 18.78 3.48
C GLN A 138 -6.12 18.54 2.45
N GLY A 139 -6.82 19.60 2.05
CA GLY A 139 -7.99 19.53 1.18
C GLY A 139 -9.32 19.24 1.91
N PRO A 140 -10.44 19.36 1.18
CA PRO A 140 -11.77 19.10 1.71
C PRO A 140 -12.04 17.61 1.91
N SER A 141 -12.47 17.26 3.12
CA SER A 141 -12.83 15.90 3.51
C SER A 141 -13.80 15.90 4.68
N VAL A 142 -14.53 14.79 4.85
CA VAL A 142 -15.47 14.57 5.95
C VAL A 142 -15.54 13.09 6.29
N ARG A 143 -15.51 12.76 7.59
CA ARG A 143 -15.80 11.42 8.10
C ARG A 143 -16.75 11.48 9.29
N GLY A 144 -17.42 10.38 9.57
CA GLY A 144 -18.22 10.19 10.77
C GLY A 144 -18.49 8.72 11.04
N VAL A 145 -19.02 8.45 12.22
CA VAL A 145 -19.56 7.12 12.57
C VAL A 145 -21.06 7.15 12.31
N TYR A 146 -21.50 6.31 11.37
CA TYR A 146 -22.88 6.15 10.95
C TYR A 146 -23.49 4.91 11.61
N ASP A 147 -24.71 5.03 12.14
CA ASP A 147 -25.48 3.90 12.66
C ASP A 147 -26.94 4.02 12.19
N ASP A 148 -27.35 3.07 11.37
CA ASP A 148 -28.72 2.88 10.86
C ASP A 148 -29.60 2.03 11.80
N GLY A 149 -29.01 1.45 12.85
CA GLY A 149 -29.64 0.48 13.74
C GLY A 149 -29.13 -0.95 13.55
N GLU A 150 -28.36 -1.24 12.49
CA GLU A 150 -27.69 -2.53 12.28
C GLU A 150 -26.25 -2.56 12.84
N GLY A 151 -25.72 -1.41 13.25
CA GLY A 151 -24.43 -1.29 13.94
C GLY A 151 -23.53 -0.20 13.37
N ALA A 152 -22.89 0.53 14.29
CA ALA A 152 -22.02 1.67 14.00
C ALA A 152 -20.84 1.34 13.06
N ALA A 153 -20.75 2.08 11.95
CA ALA A 153 -19.78 1.94 10.87
C ALA A 153 -19.11 3.29 10.56
N GLN A 154 -17.80 3.32 10.32
CA GLN A 154 -17.15 4.53 9.85
C GLN A 154 -17.38 4.71 8.34
N ILE A 155 -17.71 5.94 7.93
CA ILE A 155 -17.74 6.36 6.52
C ILE A 155 -16.91 7.64 6.40
N GLY A 156 -16.08 7.72 5.35
CA GLY A 156 -15.22 8.86 5.04
C GLY A 156 -15.28 9.25 3.56
N VAL A 157 -15.11 10.54 3.29
CA VAL A 157 -15.14 11.16 1.95
C VAL A 157 -13.93 12.07 1.80
N THR A 158 -13.21 11.94 0.69
CA THR A 158 -12.16 12.88 0.27
C THR A 158 -12.52 13.47 -1.09
N LEU A 159 -12.40 14.80 -1.22
CA LEU A 159 -12.75 15.55 -2.41
C LEU A 159 -11.50 16.22 -2.99
N MET A 160 -11.19 15.98 -4.26
CA MET A 160 -9.95 16.48 -4.88
C MET A 160 -10.13 16.83 -6.37
N ARG A 161 -9.10 17.46 -6.94
CA ARG A 161 -9.00 17.80 -8.37
C ARG A 161 -7.87 17.03 -9.04
N THR A 162 -8.22 16.28 -10.07
CA THR A 162 -7.34 15.41 -10.86
C THR A 162 -7.42 15.77 -12.34
N ASP A 163 -6.49 15.27 -13.15
CA ASP A 163 -6.63 15.23 -14.60
C ASP A 163 -7.52 14.03 -14.97
N PRO A 164 -8.70 14.22 -15.58
CA PRO A 164 -9.63 13.14 -15.89
C PRO A 164 -9.14 12.14 -16.95
N ASP A 165 -8.13 12.52 -17.73
CA ASP A 165 -7.45 11.67 -18.72
C ASP A 165 -6.01 11.31 -18.30
N GLY A 166 -5.59 11.73 -17.10
CA GLY A 166 -4.27 11.48 -16.51
C GLY A 166 -4.10 10.06 -15.95
N ARG A 167 -2.84 9.62 -15.80
CA ARG A 167 -2.50 8.25 -15.38
C ARG A 167 -2.81 8.00 -13.90
N THR A 168 -2.72 9.03 -13.06
CA THR A 168 -3.16 8.95 -11.65
C THR A 168 -4.65 8.60 -11.58
N THR A 169 -5.47 9.20 -12.46
CA THR A 169 -6.90 8.88 -12.56
C THR A 169 -7.16 7.51 -13.17
N ALA A 170 -6.37 7.08 -14.17
CA ALA A 170 -6.49 5.74 -14.72
C ALA A 170 -6.28 4.67 -13.62
N GLY A 171 -5.19 4.76 -12.85
CA GLY A 171 -4.91 3.84 -11.75
C GLY A 171 -5.88 3.97 -10.57
N ALA A 172 -6.42 5.15 -10.29
CA ALA A 172 -7.44 5.35 -9.25
C ALA A 172 -8.82 4.76 -9.61
N LEU A 173 -9.03 4.39 -10.88
CA LEU A 173 -10.24 3.75 -11.41
C LEU A 173 -9.99 2.29 -11.85
N GLU A 174 -8.78 1.77 -11.65
CA GLU A 174 -8.41 0.40 -12.00
C GLU A 174 -8.69 -0.56 -10.82
N CYS A 175 -9.45 -1.61 -11.09
CA CYS A 175 -9.72 -2.64 -10.09
C CYS A 175 -8.43 -3.41 -9.74
N PRO A 176 -8.14 -3.65 -8.44
CA PRO A 176 -6.98 -4.44 -8.04
C PRO A 176 -6.95 -5.83 -8.66
N ASP A 177 -5.74 -6.34 -8.93
CA ASP A 177 -5.56 -7.65 -9.55
C ASP A 177 -5.87 -8.79 -8.55
N ALA A 178 -6.92 -9.58 -8.84
CA ALA A 178 -7.40 -10.68 -7.99
C ALA A 178 -6.39 -11.82 -7.74
N ASN A 179 -5.31 -11.93 -8.51
CA ASN A 179 -4.22 -12.87 -8.22
C ASN A 179 -3.29 -12.36 -7.12
N THR A 180 -3.36 -11.07 -6.78
CA THR A 180 -2.46 -10.39 -5.82
C THR A 180 -3.19 -9.75 -4.63
N THR A 181 -4.46 -9.39 -4.78
CA THR A 181 -5.31 -8.80 -3.74
C THR A 181 -6.56 -9.66 -3.52
N ASP A 182 -6.89 -9.99 -2.27
CA ASP A 182 -8.14 -10.68 -1.94
C ASP A 182 -9.27 -9.66 -1.74
N TYR A 183 -10.30 -9.73 -2.58
CA TYR A 183 -11.48 -8.86 -2.51
C TYR A 183 -12.74 -9.64 -2.93
N GLU A 184 -13.91 -9.05 -2.72
CA GLU A 184 -15.23 -9.69 -2.88
C GLU A 184 -15.85 -9.38 -4.25
N ASP A 185 -15.81 -8.11 -4.67
CA ASP A 185 -16.17 -7.67 -6.03
C ASP A 185 -15.45 -6.34 -6.37
N CYS A 186 -15.26 -6.06 -7.66
CA CYS A 186 -14.83 -4.75 -8.14
C CYS A 186 -15.25 -4.54 -9.61
N ALA A 187 -15.87 -3.40 -9.89
CA ALA A 187 -16.29 -3.01 -11.22
C ALA A 187 -16.07 -1.52 -11.50
N THR A 188 -15.71 -1.19 -12.73
CA THR A 188 -15.56 0.19 -13.22
C THR A 188 -16.55 0.46 -14.35
N GLU A 189 -17.33 1.53 -14.20
CA GLU A 189 -18.45 1.92 -15.06
C GLU A 189 -18.23 3.34 -15.62
N THR A 190 -18.75 3.60 -16.83
CA THR A 190 -18.89 4.97 -17.35
C THR A 190 -20.37 5.37 -17.27
N LEU A 191 -20.65 6.44 -16.53
CA LEU A 191 -21.98 6.99 -16.29
C LEU A 191 -22.48 7.78 -17.51
N ALA A 192 -23.77 8.12 -17.52
CA ALA A 192 -24.43 8.76 -18.67
C ALA A 192 -23.94 10.19 -18.99
N ASP A 193 -23.29 10.87 -18.04
CA ASP A 193 -22.60 12.15 -18.23
C ASP A 193 -21.15 11.99 -18.75
N GLY A 194 -20.68 10.74 -18.85
CA GLY A 194 -19.31 10.37 -19.17
C GLY A 194 -18.32 10.48 -18.01
N SER A 195 -18.81 10.64 -16.77
CA SER A 195 -17.99 10.43 -15.58
C SER A 195 -17.70 8.93 -15.42
N LYS A 196 -16.52 8.58 -14.89
CA LYS A 196 -16.13 7.20 -14.60
C LYS A 196 -16.28 6.94 -13.11
N VAL A 197 -16.72 5.74 -12.72
CA VAL A 197 -16.76 5.31 -11.32
C VAL A 197 -16.28 3.88 -11.17
N MET A 198 -15.32 3.66 -10.27
CA MET A 198 -14.96 2.34 -9.77
C MET A 198 -15.66 2.11 -8.44
N VAL A 199 -16.28 0.94 -8.26
CA VAL A 199 -16.76 0.46 -6.95
C VAL A 199 -16.02 -0.82 -6.60
N PHE A 200 -15.47 -0.87 -5.39
CA PHE A 200 -14.65 -1.96 -4.86
C PHE A 200 -15.23 -2.44 -3.52
N GLN A 201 -15.34 -3.75 -3.36
CA GLN A 201 -15.79 -4.41 -2.14
C GLN A 201 -14.71 -5.37 -1.66
N GLY A 202 -14.06 -5.08 -0.52
CA GLY A 202 -12.97 -5.92 -0.01
C GLY A 202 -12.71 -5.77 1.48
N TYR A 203 -11.43 -5.82 1.85
CA TYR A 203 -10.94 -5.90 3.23
C TYR A 203 -9.92 -4.79 3.50
N GLU A 204 -9.92 -4.25 4.72
CA GLU A 204 -8.94 -3.27 5.19
C GLU A 204 -7.50 -3.82 5.10
N TYR A 205 -7.35 -5.13 5.30
CA TYR A 205 -6.10 -5.84 5.08
C TYR A 205 -6.32 -7.00 4.08
N PRO A 206 -5.72 -6.96 2.88
CA PRO A 206 -5.83 -8.04 1.88
C PRO A 206 -5.28 -9.40 2.31
N ASP A 207 -4.48 -9.47 3.38
CA ASP A 207 -4.04 -10.72 4.02
C ASP A 207 -5.08 -11.32 4.99
N ARG A 208 -6.18 -10.59 5.23
CA ARG A 208 -7.32 -10.95 6.10
C ARG A 208 -6.94 -11.25 7.55
N ARG A 209 -5.87 -10.63 8.07
CA ARG A 209 -5.45 -10.73 9.49
C ARG A 209 -6.47 -10.18 10.49
N GLU A 210 -7.35 -9.28 10.04
CA GLU A 210 -8.54 -8.83 10.78
C GLU A 210 -9.79 -8.98 9.89
N PRO A 211 -11.00 -9.18 10.46
CA PRO A 211 -12.25 -9.36 9.70
C PRO A 211 -12.85 -8.06 9.17
N THR A 212 -12.14 -6.93 9.32
CA THR A 212 -12.61 -5.59 8.93
C THR A 212 -12.72 -5.47 7.41
N LYS A 213 -13.94 -5.26 6.93
CA LYS A 213 -14.24 -4.97 5.52
C LYS A 213 -14.01 -3.50 5.22
N LEU A 214 -13.58 -3.23 4.00
CA LEU A 214 -13.47 -1.90 3.40
C LEU A 214 -14.17 -1.94 2.04
N TRP A 215 -15.26 -1.16 1.90
CA TRP A 215 -15.89 -0.91 0.60
C TRP A 215 -15.59 0.54 0.18
N ARG A 216 -15.42 0.76 -1.12
CA ARG A 216 -14.99 2.05 -1.68
C ARG A 216 -15.69 2.36 -3.00
N ALA A 217 -16.04 3.62 -3.22
CA ALA A 217 -16.32 4.16 -4.56
C ALA A 217 -15.37 5.32 -4.89
N THR A 218 -14.77 5.28 -6.07
CA THR A 218 -13.97 6.37 -6.64
C THR A 218 -14.64 6.87 -7.91
N LEU A 219 -15.23 8.07 -7.87
CA LEU A 219 -15.75 8.78 -9.03
C LEU A 219 -14.69 9.74 -9.57
N VAL A 220 -14.54 9.82 -10.89
CA VAL A 220 -13.89 10.95 -11.57
C VAL A 220 -14.76 11.48 -12.70
N THR A 221 -15.06 12.79 -12.67
CA THR A 221 -15.87 13.46 -13.70
C THR A 221 -15.02 14.05 -14.82
N ARG A 222 -15.63 14.35 -15.97
CA ARG A 222 -14.95 14.96 -17.13
C ARG A 222 -14.41 16.37 -16.87
N GLN A 223 -14.75 17.01 -15.74
CA GLN A 223 -14.22 18.30 -15.29
C GLN A 223 -13.01 18.15 -14.34
N GLY A 224 -12.50 16.92 -14.15
CA GLY A 224 -11.42 16.62 -13.22
C GLY A 224 -11.84 16.76 -11.75
N PHE A 225 -13.12 16.56 -11.44
CA PHE A 225 -13.58 16.38 -10.05
C PHE A 225 -13.37 14.91 -9.66
N GLN A 226 -12.80 14.65 -8.48
CA GLN A 226 -12.67 13.31 -7.94
C GLN A 226 -13.27 13.22 -6.53
N VAL A 227 -14.12 12.21 -6.34
CA VAL A 227 -14.77 11.88 -5.06
C VAL A 227 -14.36 10.46 -4.70
N GLU A 228 -13.64 10.29 -3.59
CA GLU A 228 -13.34 8.97 -3.02
C GLU A 228 -14.15 8.82 -1.72
N VAL A 229 -15.02 7.81 -1.69
CA VAL A 229 -15.85 7.43 -0.54
C VAL A 229 -15.37 6.08 -0.05
N MET A 230 -15.08 5.95 1.23
CA MET A 230 -14.68 4.71 1.89
C MET A 230 -15.55 4.43 3.11
N GLU A 231 -15.88 3.17 3.34
CA GLU A 231 -16.69 2.73 4.47
C GLU A 231 -16.22 1.39 5.03
N TRP A 232 -16.37 1.22 6.34
CA TRP A 232 -15.91 0.03 7.08
C TRP A 232 -17.06 -0.61 7.86
N ASN A 233 -17.04 -1.94 8.02
CA ASN A 233 -18.03 -2.65 8.84
C ASN A 233 -17.75 -2.57 10.37
N ALA A 234 -17.05 -1.51 10.79
CA ALA A 234 -16.60 -1.21 12.13
C ALA A 234 -16.62 0.31 12.34
N PRO A 235 -16.76 0.83 13.58
CA PRO A 235 -16.82 2.27 13.84
C PRO A 235 -15.47 3.00 13.70
N ALA A 236 -14.40 2.31 13.29
CA ALA A 236 -13.16 2.92 12.84
C ALA A 236 -12.40 2.00 11.87
N GLU A 237 -11.65 2.60 10.95
CA GLU A 237 -10.68 1.98 10.03
C GLU A 237 -9.82 0.87 10.67
N LYS A 238 -9.23 1.14 11.84
CA LYS A 238 -8.30 0.22 12.53
C LYS A 238 -8.56 0.16 14.04
N GLY A 239 -8.39 -1.03 14.64
CA GLY A 239 -8.40 -1.24 16.09
C GLY A 239 -9.78 -1.21 16.77
N ALA A 240 -10.84 -0.83 16.06
CA ALA A 240 -12.21 -1.08 16.49
C ALA A 240 -12.60 -2.54 16.24
N LYS A 241 -13.58 -3.05 16.99
CA LYS A 241 -14.23 -4.33 16.65
C LYS A 241 -15.24 -4.11 15.53
N VAL A 242 -15.31 -5.06 14.60
CA VAL A 242 -16.42 -5.20 13.65
C VAL A 242 -17.75 -5.20 14.39
N SER A 243 -18.68 -4.38 13.91
CA SER A 243 -20.01 -4.16 14.51
C SER A 243 -21.13 -4.84 13.71
N ARG A 244 -20.96 -4.95 12.39
CA ARG A 244 -21.96 -5.40 11.42
C ARG A 244 -21.32 -6.32 10.35
N PRO A 245 -22.05 -7.17 9.63
CA PRO A 245 -21.45 -8.14 8.71
C PRO A 245 -20.84 -7.51 7.44
N ALA A 246 -21.33 -6.36 6.99
CA ALA A 246 -20.86 -5.62 5.83
C ALA A 246 -21.03 -4.11 6.04
N PRO A 247 -20.25 -3.25 5.36
CA PRO A 247 -20.44 -1.79 5.41
C PRO A 247 -21.88 -1.36 5.04
N PRO A 248 -22.34 -0.19 5.54
CA PRO A 248 -23.75 0.21 5.51
C PRO A 248 -24.32 0.57 4.13
N LEU A 249 -23.51 1.01 3.16
CA LEU A 249 -24.00 1.41 1.85
C LEU A 249 -23.82 0.27 0.84
N GLY A 250 -24.92 -0.25 0.27
CA GLY A 250 -24.83 -1.18 -0.84
C GLY A 250 -24.12 -0.53 -2.05
N PRO A 251 -23.47 -1.29 -2.96
CA PRO A 251 -22.69 -0.74 -4.07
C PRO A 251 -23.40 0.33 -4.91
N ALA A 252 -24.72 0.18 -5.12
CA ALA A 252 -25.53 1.19 -5.81
C ALA A 252 -25.73 2.48 -5.00
N GLN A 253 -25.87 2.39 -3.67
CA GLN A 253 -25.93 3.54 -2.76
C GLN A 253 -24.57 4.23 -2.68
N LEU A 254 -23.48 3.48 -2.52
CA LEU A 254 -22.12 4.01 -2.48
C LEU A 254 -21.75 4.73 -3.79
N LYS A 255 -22.13 4.16 -4.94
CA LYS A 255 -22.04 4.80 -6.26
C LYS A 255 -22.83 6.12 -6.33
N ALA A 256 -24.10 6.13 -5.89
CA ALA A 256 -24.95 7.31 -5.89
C ALA A 256 -24.46 8.41 -4.92
N PHE A 257 -23.91 8.01 -3.77
CA PHE A 257 -23.34 8.90 -2.77
C PHE A 257 -22.08 9.60 -3.30
N ALA A 258 -21.19 8.87 -3.99
CA ALA A 258 -20.03 9.44 -4.68
C ALA A 258 -20.44 10.36 -5.85
N ALA A 259 -21.41 9.93 -6.66
CA ALA A 259 -21.93 10.67 -7.82
C ALA A 259 -22.83 11.88 -7.50
N SER A 260 -22.97 12.26 -6.22
CA SER A 260 -23.87 13.33 -5.81
C SER A 260 -23.38 14.72 -6.24
N PRO A 261 -24.23 15.54 -6.92
CA PRO A 261 -23.86 16.90 -7.29
C PRO A 261 -23.74 17.85 -6.08
N LEU A 262 -24.16 17.43 -4.87
CA LEU A 262 -23.97 18.23 -3.65
C LEU A 262 -22.49 18.38 -3.26
N TRP A 263 -21.58 17.55 -3.80
CA TRP A 263 -20.13 17.73 -3.64
C TRP A 263 -19.55 18.83 -4.56
N HIS A 264 -20.23 19.18 -5.66
CA HIS A 264 -19.71 20.09 -6.68
C HIS A 264 -19.32 21.50 -6.16
N PRO A 265 -20.02 22.13 -5.19
CA PRO A 265 -19.59 23.42 -4.63
C PRO A 265 -18.20 23.37 -3.99
N ALA A 266 -17.84 22.25 -3.33
CA ALA A 266 -16.52 22.09 -2.73
C ALA A 266 -15.44 21.77 -3.77
N LEU A 267 -15.76 20.92 -4.75
CA LEU A 267 -14.86 20.56 -5.84
C LEU A 267 -14.60 21.75 -6.78
N GLY A 268 -15.59 22.63 -6.98
CA GLY A 268 -15.48 23.85 -7.78
C GLY A 268 -14.59 24.93 -7.17
N ASP A 269 -14.52 25.02 -5.82
CA ASP A 269 -13.62 25.94 -5.12
C ASP A 269 -12.15 25.50 -5.15
N LEU A 270 -11.88 24.22 -5.48
CA LEU A 270 -10.52 23.71 -5.59
C LEU A 270 -9.86 24.08 -6.93
N PRO A 271 -8.58 24.51 -6.94
CA PRO A 271 -7.80 24.70 -8.15
C PRO A 271 -7.78 23.43 -9.00
N ALA A 272 -8.08 23.58 -10.30
CA ALA A 272 -7.99 22.49 -11.27
C ALA A 272 -6.61 21.81 -11.22
N ALA A 273 -6.57 20.53 -11.57
CA ALA A 273 -5.28 19.88 -11.79
C ALA A 273 -4.60 20.48 -13.03
N PRO A 274 -3.26 20.59 -13.04
CA PRO A 274 -2.55 20.61 -14.32
C PRO A 274 -2.82 19.28 -15.03
N ALA A 275 -2.89 19.31 -16.36
CA ALA A 275 -2.85 18.07 -17.14
C ALA A 275 -1.56 17.31 -16.85
N GLU A 276 -1.62 15.99 -16.76
CA GLU A 276 -0.42 15.16 -16.71
C GLU A 276 0.31 15.23 -18.05
N GLY A 277 1.64 15.27 -17.99
CA GLY A 277 2.45 14.98 -19.17
C GLY A 277 2.24 13.53 -19.63
N PRO A 278 2.61 13.20 -20.88
CA PRO A 278 2.68 11.81 -21.30
C PRO A 278 3.55 11.00 -20.32
N ALA A 279 3.30 9.69 -20.23
CA ALA A 279 4.22 8.82 -19.52
C ALA A 279 5.63 8.98 -20.12
N PRO A 280 6.70 9.03 -19.31
CA PRO A 280 8.00 8.65 -19.84
C PRO A 280 7.90 7.20 -20.36
N ASP A 281 8.51 6.93 -21.51
CA ASP A 281 8.54 5.57 -22.05
C ASP A 281 9.14 4.59 -21.02
N PRO A 282 8.64 3.34 -20.91
CA PRO A 282 9.22 2.35 -20.01
C PRO A 282 10.70 2.14 -20.32
N VAL A 283 11.57 2.46 -19.35
CA VAL A 283 13.02 2.24 -19.47
C VAL A 283 13.32 0.79 -19.11
N GLY A 284 13.74 0.00 -20.09
CA GLY A 284 14.02 -1.43 -19.96
C GLY A 284 13.09 -2.29 -20.81
N ALA A 285 13.25 -3.61 -20.72
CA ALA A 285 12.35 -4.56 -21.39
C ALA A 285 11.08 -4.78 -20.57
N ASP A 286 9.91 -4.95 -21.21
CA ASP A 286 8.67 -5.30 -20.49
C ASP A 286 8.83 -6.63 -19.76
N ALA A 287 8.92 -6.59 -18.44
CA ALA A 287 9.21 -7.77 -17.63
C ALA A 287 8.20 -8.91 -17.83
N ARG A 288 6.96 -8.58 -18.19
CA ARG A 288 5.91 -9.56 -18.49
C ARG A 288 6.20 -10.29 -19.81
N ALA A 289 6.43 -9.55 -20.90
CA ALA A 289 6.82 -10.14 -22.17
C ALA A 289 8.12 -10.97 -22.09
N VAL A 290 9.12 -10.50 -21.32
CA VAL A 290 10.35 -11.27 -21.08
C VAL A 290 10.06 -12.55 -20.30
N LEU A 291 9.29 -12.49 -19.20
CA LEU A 291 8.91 -13.67 -18.39
C LEU A 291 8.15 -14.71 -19.22
N GLU A 292 7.17 -14.30 -20.03
CA GLU A 292 6.43 -15.17 -20.96
C GLU A 292 7.33 -15.81 -22.04
N SER A 293 8.46 -15.17 -22.37
CA SER A 293 9.46 -15.72 -23.30
C SER A 293 10.43 -16.72 -22.66
N LEU A 294 10.46 -16.81 -21.32
CA LEU A 294 11.43 -17.59 -20.54
C LEU A 294 10.83 -18.76 -19.78
N VAL A 295 9.53 -18.74 -19.46
CA VAL A 295 8.86 -19.88 -18.83
C VAL A 295 8.85 -21.10 -19.78
N PRO A 296 9.18 -22.32 -19.30
CA PRO A 296 9.12 -23.55 -20.09
C PRO A 296 7.72 -23.81 -20.65
N LYS A 297 7.60 -23.93 -21.98
CA LYS A 297 6.30 -24.08 -22.69
C LYS A 297 5.79 -25.52 -22.77
N ASN A 298 6.56 -26.49 -22.29
CA ASN A 298 6.27 -27.91 -22.46
C ASN A 298 5.33 -28.41 -21.35
N GLY A 299 4.02 -28.40 -21.63
CA GLY A 299 3.00 -28.92 -20.70
C GLY A 299 2.65 -27.97 -19.55
N ILE A 300 3.00 -26.69 -19.66
CA ILE A 300 2.62 -25.63 -18.71
C ILE A 300 1.79 -24.59 -19.48
N THR A 301 0.65 -24.20 -18.93
CA THR A 301 -0.20 -23.11 -19.43
C THR A 301 -0.08 -21.87 -18.55
N VAL A 302 -0.29 -20.69 -19.14
CA VAL A 302 -0.46 -19.43 -18.39
C VAL A 302 -1.96 -19.26 -18.14
N ALA A 303 -2.40 -19.51 -16.91
CA ALA A 303 -3.80 -19.41 -16.51
C ALA A 303 -4.22 -17.96 -16.20
N SER A 304 -3.28 -17.13 -15.73
CA SER A 304 -3.47 -15.68 -15.57
C SER A 304 -2.13 -14.95 -15.59
N LYS A 305 -2.13 -13.63 -15.79
CA LYS A 305 -0.92 -12.80 -15.84
C LYS A 305 -1.20 -11.32 -15.60
N GLY A 306 -0.23 -10.61 -15.05
CA GLY A 306 -0.34 -9.17 -14.77
C GLY A 306 1.01 -8.50 -14.52
N GLY A 307 0.96 -7.22 -14.17
CA GLY A 307 2.12 -6.32 -14.20
C GLY A 307 2.59 -5.98 -15.63
N GLY A 308 3.74 -5.31 -15.69
CA GLY A 308 4.41 -4.80 -16.88
C GLY A 308 5.48 -3.78 -16.48
N GLY A 309 6.42 -3.47 -17.37
CA GLY A 309 7.56 -2.62 -17.02
C GLY A 309 8.59 -3.37 -16.18
N ASP A 310 8.83 -2.96 -14.93
CA ASP A 310 9.86 -3.52 -14.04
C ASP A 310 9.38 -4.73 -13.20
N TYR A 311 8.07 -4.84 -12.94
CA TYR A 311 7.44 -5.94 -12.21
C TYR A 311 6.43 -6.70 -13.08
N ALA A 312 6.44 -8.03 -13.00
CA ALA A 312 5.43 -8.87 -13.65
C ALA A 312 5.17 -10.17 -12.90
N TYR A 313 4.03 -10.82 -13.20
CA TYR A 313 3.77 -12.19 -12.76
C TYR A 313 2.99 -13.00 -13.79
N LEU A 314 3.14 -14.32 -13.71
CA LEU A 314 2.34 -15.34 -14.39
C LEU A 314 1.80 -16.33 -13.35
N VAL A 315 0.53 -16.70 -13.46
CA VAL A 315 -0.03 -17.89 -12.80
C VAL A 315 0.03 -19.03 -13.79
N LEU A 316 0.82 -20.04 -13.47
CA LEU A 316 1.14 -21.18 -14.31
C LEU A 316 0.43 -22.45 -13.83
N ASP A 317 -0.03 -23.32 -14.72
CA ASP A 317 -0.55 -24.65 -14.35
C ASP A 317 0.00 -25.74 -15.29
N ASP A 318 0.38 -26.88 -14.71
CA ASP A 318 0.88 -28.10 -15.39
C ASP A 318 -0.12 -29.26 -15.30
N GLY A 319 -1.39 -28.95 -15.03
CA GLY A 319 -2.46 -29.91 -14.73
C GLY A 319 -2.44 -30.41 -13.29
N LYS A 320 -1.56 -29.88 -12.43
CA LYS A 320 -1.44 -30.25 -11.00
C LYS A 320 -1.77 -29.09 -10.05
N GLY A 321 -2.27 -27.97 -10.56
CA GLY A 321 -2.78 -26.83 -9.80
C GLY A 321 -1.91 -25.57 -9.94
N ALA A 322 -2.58 -24.42 -9.91
CA ALA A 322 -1.99 -23.10 -10.15
C ALA A 322 -0.75 -22.77 -9.29
N SER A 323 0.27 -22.20 -9.92
CA SER A 323 1.55 -21.81 -9.33
C SER A 323 1.95 -20.41 -9.82
N LEU A 324 1.97 -19.45 -8.91
CA LEU A 324 2.37 -18.07 -9.16
C LEU A 324 3.89 -17.98 -9.34
N VAL A 325 4.34 -17.31 -10.39
CA VAL A 325 5.73 -16.92 -10.63
C VAL A 325 5.77 -15.41 -10.84
N GLN A 326 6.63 -14.70 -10.11
CA GLN A 326 6.75 -13.25 -10.14
C GLN A 326 8.20 -12.82 -10.40
N VAL A 327 8.38 -11.67 -11.03
CA VAL A 327 9.70 -11.07 -11.26
C VAL A 327 9.71 -9.60 -10.83
N ASN A 328 10.84 -9.16 -10.29
CA ASN A 328 11.21 -7.74 -10.16
C ASN A 328 12.55 -7.51 -10.86
N VAL A 329 12.61 -6.52 -11.76
CA VAL A 329 13.78 -6.12 -12.56
C VAL A 329 14.18 -4.72 -12.12
N GLN A 330 15.35 -4.57 -11.48
CA GLN A 330 15.70 -3.33 -10.78
C GLN A 330 17.11 -2.86 -11.15
N GLU A 331 17.32 -1.55 -11.27
CA GLU A 331 18.64 -0.97 -11.52
C GLU A 331 19.25 -0.35 -10.26
N GLN A 332 20.57 -0.11 -10.26
CA GLN A 332 21.31 0.63 -9.23
C GLN A 332 21.22 0.05 -7.80
N MET A 333 20.78 -1.20 -7.65
CA MET A 333 20.48 -1.84 -6.35
C MET A 333 21.71 -2.17 -5.49
N GLY A 334 22.93 -2.06 -6.04
CA GLY A 334 24.16 -2.53 -5.40
C GLY A 334 24.42 -1.97 -4.00
N ALA A 335 24.20 -0.67 -3.80
CA ALA A 335 24.32 -0.04 -2.47
C ALA A 335 23.05 -0.21 -1.62
N ALA A 336 21.86 -0.17 -2.25
CA ALA A 336 20.57 -0.25 -1.57
C ALA A 336 20.34 -1.59 -0.86
N LEU A 337 20.95 -2.68 -1.34
CA LEU A 337 20.77 -4.03 -0.80
C LEU A 337 21.47 -4.31 0.54
N GLY A 338 22.26 -3.39 1.10
CA GLY A 338 22.60 -3.40 2.53
C GLY A 338 23.22 -4.69 3.11
N GLY A 339 23.92 -5.50 2.31
CA GLY A 339 24.49 -6.79 2.73
C GLY A 339 23.58 -8.02 2.55
N HIS A 340 22.36 -7.86 2.03
CA HIS A 340 21.40 -8.93 1.70
C HIS A 340 22.03 -10.07 0.88
N MET A 341 22.86 -9.74 -0.11
CA MET A 341 23.61 -10.70 -0.93
C MET A 341 24.80 -11.37 -0.21
N GLY A 342 24.86 -11.34 1.13
CA GLY A 342 25.95 -11.90 1.93
C GLY A 342 26.04 -13.44 1.90
N GLY A 343 24.93 -14.12 1.63
CA GLY A 343 24.88 -15.57 1.41
C GLY A 343 24.94 -16.00 -0.07
N ALA A 344 25.25 -15.08 -0.99
CA ALA A 344 25.16 -15.33 -2.42
C ALA A 344 26.39 -16.02 -3.01
N THR A 345 26.18 -17.01 -3.88
CA THR A 345 27.23 -17.56 -4.74
C THR A 345 27.61 -16.52 -5.79
N THR A 346 28.90 -16.22 -5.94
CA THR A 346 29.39 -15.30 -6.99
C THR A 346 29.81 -16.08 -8.23
N LEU A 347 29.32 -15.69 -9.40
CA LEU A 347 29.63 -16.26 -10.70
C LEU A 347 30.94 -15.66 -11.29
N PRO A 348 31.54 -16.27 -12.34
CA PRO A 348 32.80 -15.80 -12.93
C PRO A 348 32.75 -14.39 -13.55
N ASP A 349 31.57 -13.90 -13.90
CA ASP A 349 31.30 -12.53 -14.37
C ASP A 349 31.16 -11.51 -13.22
N GLY A 350 31.22 -11.98 -11.96
CA GLY A 350 30.95 -11.19 -10.77
C GLY A 350 29.48 -11.12 -10.35
N THR A 351 28.55 -11.71 -11.09
CA THR A 351 27.12 -11.72 -10.73
C THR A 351 26.90 -12.56 -9.48
N LYS A 352 26.29 -11.96 -8.46
CA LYS A 352 25.91 -12.64 -7.22
C LYS A 352 24.53 -13.29 -7.39
N VAL A 353 24.39 -14.52 -6.94
CA VAL A 353 23.14 -15.29 -6.98
C VAL A 353 22.83 -15.83 -5.60
N LEU A 354 21.73 -15.36 -5.01
CA LEU A 354 21.19 -15.81 -3.73
C LEU A 354 19.94 -16.66 -4.01
N GLU A 355 19.94 -17.91 -3.55
CA GLU A 355 18.83 -18.84 -3.71
C GLU A 355 18.20 -19.15 -2.35
N THR A 356 16.88 -19.01 -2.24
CA THR A 356 16.14 -19.24 -0.99
C THR A 356 14.92 -20.12 -1.18
N LYS A 357 14.61 -20.90 -0.15
CA LYS A 357 13.33 -21.60 0.04
C LYS A 357 12.84 -21.32 1.46
N GLN A 358 11.66 -20.73 1.59
CA GLN A 358 11.05 -20.38 2.88
C GLN A 358 9.52 -20.52 2.83
N PRO A 359 8.81 -20.45 3.97
CA PRO A 359 7.35 -20.31 3.97
C PRO A 359 6.91 -19.02 3.26
N GLY A 360 5.72 -19.02 2.68
CA GLY A 360 5.07 -17.82 2.15
C GLY A 360 4.55 -16.92 3.28
N GLU A 361 4.60 -15.60 3.06
CA GLU A 361 4.43 -14.63 4.16
C GLU A 361 3.09 -13.86 4.11
N LYS A 362 2.31 -13.97 3.03
CA LYS A 362 1.02 -13.30 2.86
C LYS A 362 -0.19 -14.09 3.39
N GLY A 363 0.02 -14.97 4.38
CA GLY A 363 -1.05 -15.68 5.11
C GLY A 363 -1.59 -16.98 4.50
N GLY A 364 -1.26 -17.31 3.24
CA GLY A 364 -1.73 -18.53 2.58
C GLY A 364 -1.28 -19.82 3.29
N LYS A 365 -2.25 -20.66 3.69
CA LYS A 365 -1.97 -21.90 4.43
C LYS A 365 -1.12 -22.88 3.60
N GLY A 366 0.06 -23.22 4.12
CA GLY A 366 0.97 -24.18 3.50
C GLY A 366 1.72 -23.63 2.28
N VAL A 367 1.68 -22.32 2.06
CA VAL A 367 2.39 -21.69 0.93
C VAL A 367 3.91 -21.77 1.15
N LEU A 368 4.63 -22.14 0.09
CA LEU A 368 6.07 -22.07 -0.02
C LEU A 368 6.45 -20.89 -0.94
N TRP A 369 7.54 -20.22 -0.61
CA TRP A 369 8.18 -19.20 -1.42
C TRP A 369 9.59 -19.67 -1.77
N TRP A 370 9.84 -19.89 -3.06
CA TRP A 370 11.16 -20.18 -3.61
C TRP A 370 11.62 -18.96 -4.42
N SER A 371 12.90 -18.56 -4.32
CA SER A 371 13.40 -17.37 -5.00
C SER A 371 14.85 -17.51 -5.47
N ALA A 372 15.12 -17.00 -6.67
CA ALA A 372 16.46 -16.72 -7.17
C ALA A 372 16.63 -15.20 -7.33
N ASP A 373 17.48 -14.62 -6.49
CA ASP A 373 17.80 -13.19 -6.46
C ASP A 373 19.20 -13.01 -7.08
N THR A 374 19.30 -12.22 -8.15
CA THR A 374 20.55 -12.00 -8.89
C THR A 374 20.94 -10.53 -8.82
N LEU A 375 22.23 -10.24 -8.63
CA LEU A 375 22.79 -8.89 -8.63
C LEU A 375 24.08 -8.88 -9.48
N ARG A 376 24.03 -8.21 -10.63
CA ARG A 376 25.16 -7.99 -11.55
C ARG A 376 26.11 -6.92 -10.97
N PRO A 377 27.40 -6.89 -11.35
CA PRO A 377 28.38 -5.94 -10.79
C PRO A 377 28.04 -4.45 -11.01
N ASP A 378 27.28 -4.14 -12.05
CA ASP A 378 26.77 -2.80 -12.39
C ASP A 378 25.55 -2.36 -11.54
N GLY A 379 25.07 -3.22 -10.63
CA GLY A 379 23.91 -2.95 -9.79
C GLY A 379 22.56 -3.33 -10.39
N ARG A 380 22.51 -3.87 -11.61
CA ARG A 380 21.29 -4.46 -12.19
C ARG A 380 20.93 -5.75 -11.45
N ARG A 381 19.68 -5.85 -11.00
CA ARG A 381 19.15 -6.93 -10.18
C ARG A 381 17.93 -7.55 -10.84
N VAL A 382 17.81 -8.88 -10.79
CA VAL A 382 16.58 -9.59 -11.16
C VAL A 382 16.25 -10.59 -10.07
N VAL A 383 15.05 -10.49 -9.50
CA VAL A 383 14.52 -11.44 -8.51
C VAL A 383 13.38 -12.21 -9.15
N VAL A 384 13.52 -13.53 -9.29
CA VAL A 384 12.44 -14.42 -9.77
C VAL A 384 11.99 -15.29 -8.62
N SER A 385 10.72 -15.15 -8.24
CA SER A 385 10.09 -15.88 -7.13
C SER A 385 8.96 -16.77 -7.63
N ALA A 386 8.78 -17.94 -7.02
CA ALA A 386 7.67 -18.83 -7.32
C ALA A 386 7.03 -19.46 -6.08
N PHE A 387 5.74 -19.72 -6.18
CA PHE A 387 4.87 -20.15 -5.10
C PHE A 387 4.00 -21.35 -5.51
N ASN A 388 3.68 -22.21 -4.55
CA ASN A 388 2.84 -23.40 -4.72
C ASN A 388 1.32 -23.10 -4.62
N THR A 389 0.92 -21.90 -5.06
CA THR A 389 -0.45 -21.37 -5.12
C THR A 389 -0.52 -20.33 -6.24
N GLY A 390 -1.70 -20.06 -6.80
CA GLY A 390 -1.92 -18.95 -7.76
C GLY A 390 -1.99 -17.56 -7.10
N ASN A 391 -2.32 -17.49 -5.80
CA ASN A 391 -2.38 -16.23 -5.03
C ASN A 391 -1.83 -16.51 -3.62
N GLN A 392 -0.88 -15.68 -3.15
CA GLN A 392 -0.12 -15.91 -1.91
C GLN A 392 -0.97 -15.86 -0.61
N SER A 393 -2.16 -15.27 -0.62
CA SER A 393 -3.09 -15.28 0.53
C SER A 393 -4.00 -16.51 0.55
N LYS A 394 -4.07 -17.27 -0.54
CA LYS A 394 -4.87 -18.49 -0.65
C LYS A 394 -4.04 -19.73 -0.24
N PRO A 395 -4.68 -20.82 0.23
CA PRO A 395 -3.98 -22.06 0.55
C PRO A 395 -3.21 -22.63 -0.64
N ALA A 396 -2.14 -23.38 -0.36
CA ALA A 396 -1.37 -24.09 -1.38
C ALA A 396 -2.25 -25.06 -2.19
N THR A 397 -2.12 -24.99 -3.52
CA THR A 397 -2.80 -25.85 -4.51
C THR A 397 -2.02 -27.14 -4.77
N ARG A 398 -0.69 -27.08 -4.60
CA ARG A 398 0.30 -28.11 -4.97
C ARG A 398 1.39 -28.20 -3.90
N LYS A 399 2.21 -29.26 -3.92
CA LYS A 399 3.26 -29.47 -2.90
C LYS A 399 4.40 -28.45 -3.01
N GLU A 400 4.90 -28.23 -4.22
CA GLU A 400 6.02 -27.35 -4.54
C GLU A 400 5.66 -26.48 -5.76
N PRO A 401 6.29 -25.31 -5.98
CA PRO A 401 6.06 -24.49 -7.17
C PRO A 401 6.28 -25.27 -8.47
N VAL A 402 5.67 -24.83 -9.57
CA VAL A 402 5.79 -25.52 -10.88
C VAL A 402 7.20 -25.42 -11.48
N LEU A 403 7.95 -24.38 -11.11
CA LEU A 403 9.33 -24.18 -11.56
C LEU A 403 10.33 -24.63 -10.48
N THR A 404 11.38 -25.33 -10.90
CA THR A 404 12.50 -25.74 -10.03
C THR A 404 13.41 -24.55 -9.71
N MET A 405 14.22 -24.64 -8.64
CA MET A 405 15.23 -23.61 -8.34
C MET A 405 16.17 -23.33 -9.52
N GLU A 406 16.58 -24.38 -10.24
CA GLU A 406 17.41 -24.29 -11.44
C GLU A 406 16.71 -23.49 -12.55
N GLN A 407 15.40 -23.68 -12.73
CA GLN A 407 14.60 -22.88 -13.67
C GLN A 407 14.46 -21.42 -13.21
N LEU A 408 14.20 -21.16 -11.92
CA LEU A 408 14.16 -19.79 -11.38
C LEU A 408 15.51 -19.08 -11.56
N ARG A 409 16.62 -19.78 -11.27
CA ARG A 409 18.00 -19.30 -11.48
C ARG A 409 18.27 -18.99 -12.95
N THR A 410 17.89 -19.90 -13.85
CA THR A 410 18.05 -19.74 -15.30
C THR A 410 17.28 -18.51 -15.80
N ILE A 411 16.01 -18.37 -15.38
CA ILE A 411 15.18 -17.22 -15.75
C ILE A 411 15.79 -15.92 -15.21
N ALA A 412 16.25 -15.86 -13.94
CA ALA A 412 16.82 -14.64 -13.35
C ALA A 412 18.16 -14.19 -13.98
N LEU A 413 18.96 -15.15 -14.47
CA LEU A 413 20.26 -14.88 -15.10
C LEU A 413 20.17 -14.51 -16.59
N ASP A 414 19.05 -14.79 -17.26
CA ASP A 414 18.88 -14.58 -18.71
C ASP A 414 19.23 -13.13 -19.15
N PRO A 415 19.89 -12.91 -20.31
CA PRO A 415 20.27 -11.57 -20.75
C PRO A 415 19.07 -10.68 -21.13
N LYS A 416 17.94 -11.24 -21.58
CA LYS A 416 16.80 -10.47 -22.15
C LYS A 416 16.20 -9.42 -21.23
N TRP A 417 16.42 -9.51 -19.91
CA TRP A 417 15.96 -8.50 -18.96
C TRP A 417 16.55 -7.11 -19.24
N PHE A 418 17.69 -7.02 -19.94
CA PHE A 418 18.41 -5.77 -20.17
C PHE A 418 19.01 -5.62 -21.58
N GLY A 419 18.58 -6.44 -22.56
CA GLY A 419 19.09 -6.46 -23.94
C GLY A 419 19.84 -7.76 -24.27
#